data_AF-A0AAV2IPK9-F1
#
_entry.id   AF-A0AAV2IPK9-F1
#
_cell.length_a   1.000
_cell.length_b   1.000
_cell.length_c   1.000
_cell.angle_alpha   90.00
_cell.angle_beta   90.00
_cell.angle_gamma   90.00
#
_symmetry.space_group_name_H-M   'P 1'
#
loop_
_entity.id
_entity.type
_entity.pdbx_description
1 polymer ?
#
loop_
_entity_poly.entity_id
_entity_poly.type
_entity_poly.pdbx_seq_one_letter_code
_entity_poly.pdbx_strand_id
1 'polypeptide(L)'
;ARFDAIRNYKKNQGTTLFTQQMKAIVIKRLILFKRSLGSAVILLLLPVGLTMLGASYDMTAEEDEGSPAIYFSLDGFKDLIVPIFSRTSRNNVIGQIYKNQFSTSPGVTFVESNKTSTDDINEYLINWGKSNGKKMYERKMIVGAVFEEEHYTILYQKSAVHAKGISTQLLMNAWVQSMLGNDFSIQLGVLHRPPTPMLKKSELQLATMFCLGFAMAMVPVVYIHSLIAERSMGAKHLQSLSGVSPMAYWLGAYIFDMFFFIIIIATVMLGLTINPSLYLARGRWAVTLLMLVSFAVAMFPYLYAVQIIFKNPANGVLSILCFNVFVGVLVAVTLAAYKVMNVEYSLLHRVDMLLAP
;
A
#
# COMPACT_ATOMS: atom_id res chain seq x y z
N ALA A 1 1.67 -51.04 53.33
CA ALA A 1 0.54 -50.16 52.93
C ALA A 1 0.80 -49.40 51.62
N ARG A 2 1.71 -48.40 51.55
CA ARG A 2 1.93 -47.62 50.31
C ARG A 2 2.72 -48.35 49.20
N PHE A 3 3.57 -49.31 49.55
CA PHE A 3 4.33 -50.09 48.57
C PHE A 3 3.58 -51.32 48.01
N ASP A 4 2.58 -51.85 48.74
CA ASP A 4 1.75 -52.96 48.28
C ASP A 4 0.85 -52.56 47.08
N ALA A 5 0.47 -51.28 47.01
CA ALA A 5 -0.25 -50.70 45.88
C ALA A 5 0.57 -50.69 44.57
N ILE A 6 1.89 -50.80 44.64
CA ILE A 6 2.77 -50.83 43.45
C ILE A 6 2.82 -52.24 42.85
N ARG A 7 2.65 -53.31 43.65
CA ARG A 7 2.70 -54.70 43.19
C ARG A 7 1.50 -55.09 42.31
N ASN A 8 0.34 -54.48 42.51
CA ASN A 8 -0.89 -54.78 41.76
C ASN A 8 -1.19 -53.77 40.63
N TYR A 9 -0.18 -53.01 40.17
CA TYR A 9 -0.38 -52.02 39.12
C TYR A 9 -0.47 -52.68 37.74
N LYS A 10 -1.68 -52.72 37.16
CA LYS A 10 -1.86 -53.17 35.77
C LYS A 10 -1.33 -52.08 34.84
N LYS A 11 -0.21 -52.35 34.17
CA LYS A 11 0.36 -51.42 33.19
C LYS A 11 -0.61 -51.26 32.01
N ASN A 12 -0.96 -50.01 31.70
CA ASN A 12 -1.68 -49.71 30.47
C ASN A 12 -0.77 -50.00 29.27
N GLN A 13 -1.28 -50.68 28.26
CA GLN A 13 -0.53 -51.09 27.07
C GLN A 13 -1.30 -50.71 25.79
N GLY A 14 -0.56 -50.61 24.69
CA GLY A 14 -1.12 -50.29 23.37
C GLY A 14 -1.73 -48.89 23.29
N THR A 15 -2.96 -48.79 22.79
CA THR A 15 -3.66 -47.53 22.49
C THR A 15 -4.00 -46.71 23.74
N THR A 16 -4.27 -47.38 24.87
CA THR A 16 -4.56 -46.71 26.15
C THR A 16 -3.33 -45.98 26.70
N LEU A 17 -2.14 -46.56 26.52
CA LEU A 17 -0.88 -45.92 26.88
C LEU A 17 -0.61 -44.73 25.95
N PHE A 18 -0.82 -44.90 24.65
CA PHE A 18 -0.60 -43.85 23.65
C PHE A 18 -1.47 -42.61 23.90
N THR A 19 -2.77 -42.81 24.19
CA THR A 19 -3.68 -41.70 24.50
C THR A 19 -3.33 -41.01 25.82
N GLN A 20 -2.88 -41.76 26.84
CA GLN A 20 -2.36 -41.18 28.09
C GLN A 20 -1.09 -40.36 27.86
N GLN A 21 -0.15 -40.84 27.05
CA GLN A 21 1.06 -40.11 26.68
C GLN A 21 0.70 -38.80 25.96
N MET A 22 -0.16 -38.85 24.94
CA MET A 22 -0.63 -37.65 24.24
C MET A 22 -1.30 -36.66 25.19
N LYS A 23 -2.20 -37.14 26.06
CA LYS A 23 -2.87 -36.29 27.06
C LYS A 23 -1.85 -35.63 28.00
N ALA A 24 -0.84 -36.36 28.45
CA ALA A 24 0.22 -35.82 29.31
C ALA A 24 1.02 -34.71 28.60
N ILE A 25 1.34 -34.88 27.33
CA ILE A 25 2.05 -33.87 26.52
C ILE A 25 1.19 -32.61 26.35
N VAL A 26 -0.11 -32.76 26.06
CA VAL A 26 -1.06 -31.64 25.96
C VAL A 26 -1.17 -30.90 27.28
N ILE A 27 -1.33 -31.60 28.40
CA ILE A 27 -1.39 -31.00 29.74
C ILE A 27 -0.09 -30.26 30.07
N LYS A 28 1.06 -30.87 29.79
CA LYS A 28 2.36 -30.23 29.99
C LYS A 28 2.45 -28.91 29.22
N ARG A 29 2.09 -28.92 27.93
CA ARG A 29 2.11 -27.71 27.10
C ARG A 29 1.13 -26.66 27.61
N LEU A 30 -0.04 -27.07 28.10
CA LEU A 30 -1.02 -26.17 28.71
C LEU A 30 -0.47 -25.50 29.98
N ILE A 31 0.25 -26.25 30.83
CA ILE A 31 0.90 -25.71 32.02
C ILE A 31 2.00 -24.72 31.63
N LEU A 32 2.84 -25.05 30.63
CA LEU A 32 3.86 -24.14 30.12
C LEU A 32 3.25 -22.85 29.57
N PHE A 33 2.17 -22.99 28.79
CA PHE A 33 1.43 -21.86 28.23
C PHE A 33 0.82 -20.96 29.32
N LYS A 34 0.20 -21.55 30.35
CA LYS A 34 -0.33 -20.80 31.50
C LYS A 34 0.77 -20.05 32.25
N ARG A 35 1.96 -20.64 32.38
CA ARG A 35 3.10 -19.99 33.04
C ARG A 35 3.66 -18.82 32.21
N SER A 36 3.52 -18.87 30.89
CA SER A 36 3.93 -17.81 29.96
C SER A 36 2.75 -17.01 29.43
N LEU A 37 1.77 -16.68 30.29
CA LEU A 37 0.54 -16.00 29.86
C LEU A 37 0.83 -14.61 29.23
N GLY A 38 1.84 -13.90 29.73
CA GLY A 38 2.23 -12.58 29.19
C GLY A 38 2.63 -12.64 27.70
N SER A 39 3.46 -13.61 27.31
CA SER A 39 3.84 -13.77 25.90
C SER A 39 2.68 -14.28 25.04
N ALA A 40 1.79 -15.10 25.60
CA ALA A 40 0.57 -15.54 24.93
C ALA A 40 -0.42 -14.40 24.66
N VAL A 41 -0.60 -13.49 25.61
CA VAL A 41 -1.46 -12.30 25.44
C VAL A 41 -0.91 -11.39 24.36
N ILE A 42 0.41 -11.15 24.36
CA ILE A 42 1.08 -10.37 23.30
C ILE A 42 0.87 -11.04 21.93
N LEU A 43 1.00 -12.37 21.86
CA LEU A 43 0.80 -13.13 20.62
C LEU A 43 -0.63 -13.06 20.09
N LEU A 44 -1.63 -12.90 20.96
CA LEU A 44 -3.03 -12.74 20.57
C LEU A 44 -3.37 -11.30 20.20
N LEU A 45 -2.89 -10.33 20.96
CA LEU A 45 -3.20 -8.91 20.76
C LEU A 45 -2.44 -8.29 19.59
N LEU A 46 -1.19 -8.70 19.36
CA LEU A 46 -0.34 -8.08 18.34
C LEU A 46 -0.88 -8.28 16.92
N PRO A 47 -1.28 -9.49 16.49
CA PRO A 47 -1.89 -9.67 15.18
C PRO A 47 -3.20 -8.93 15.02
N VAL A 48 -4.03 -8.86 16.07
CA VAL A 48 -5.27 -8.08 16.03
C VAL A 48 -4.99 -6.60 15.90
N GLY A 49 -4.15 -6.04 16.76
CA GLY A 49 -3.84 -4.61 16.76
C GLY A 49 -3.23 -4.17 15.44
N LEU A 50 -2.28 -4.94 14.89
CA LEU A 50 -1.66 -4.61 13.61
C LEU A 50 -2.63 -4.80 12.42
N THR A 51 -3.45 -5.85 12.41
CA THR A 51 -4.45 -6.03 11.34
C THR A 51 -5.52 -4.96 11.37
N MET A 52 -5.97 -4.58 12.56
CA MET A 52 -6.92 -3.48 12.75
C MET A 52 -6.32 -2.15 12.31
N LEU A 53 -5.07 -1.88 12.69
CA LEU A 53 -4.35 -0.69 12.25
C LEU A 53 -4.27 -0.66 10.72
N GLY A 54 -3.76 -1.71 10.08
CA GLY A 54 -3.66 -1.78 8.63
C GLY A 54 -5.02 -1.61 7.94
N ALA A 55 -6.05 -2.30 8.43
CA ALA A 55 -7.40 -2.20 7.88
C ALA A 55 -7.99 -0.79 8.04
N SER A 56 -7.75 -0.14 9.18
CA SER A 56 -8.19 1.24 9.41
C SER A 56 -7.49 2.23 8.48
N TYR A 57 -6.18 2.07 8.25
CA TYR A 57 -5.43 2.90 7.32
C TYR A 57 -5.97 2.76 5.89
N ASP A 58 -6.19 1.52 5.45
CA ASP A 58 -6.74 1.24 4.12
C ASP A 58 -8.20 1.72 3.97
N MET A 59 -8.96 1.88 5.05
CA MET A 59 -10.29 2.49 5.00
C MET A 59 -10.24 4.02 4.92
N THR A 60 -9.25 4.64 5.57
CA THR A 60 -9.06 6.10 5.51
C THR A 60 -8.40 6.57 4.23
N ALA A 61 -7.67 5.68 3.55
CA ALA A 61 -7.23 5.90 2.18
C ALA A 61 -8.47 5.87 1.28
N GLU A 62 -9.10 7.04 1.11
CA GLU A 62 -10.35 7.20 0.38
C GLU A 62 -10.33 6.49 -0.98
N GLU A 63 -11.41 5.73 -1.24
CA GLU A 63 -11.78 5.35 -2.60
C GLU A 63 -12.03 6.65 -3.37
N ASP A 64 -11.13 7.03 -4.26
CA ASP A 64 -11.33 8.15 -5.18
C ASP A 64 -12.52 7.77 -6.08
N GLU A 65 -13.74 8.09 -5.64
CA GLU A 65 -15.01 7.84 -6.31
C GLU A 65 -15.11 8.75 -7.54
N GLY A 66 -14.22 8.53 -8.51
CA GLY A 66 -14.23 9.20 -9.82
C GLY A 66 -14.33 10.71 -9.68
N SER A 67 -13.21 11.38 -9.46
CA SER A 67 -13.16 12.84 -9.42
C SER A 67 -13.99 13.41 -10.60
N PRO A 68 -14.89 14.38 -10.36
CA PRO A 68 -15.76 14.89 -11.42
C PRO A 68 -14.92 15.46 -12.57
N ALA A 69 -15.52 15.54 -13.76
CA ALA A 69 -14.86 16.19 -14.89
C ALA A 69 -14.43 17.61 -14.49
N ILE A 70 -13.14 17.91 -14.63
CA ILE A 70 -12.60 19.22 -14.30
C ILE A 70 -12.46 19.99 -15.60
N TYR A 71 -13.25 21.03 -15.76
CA TYR A 71 -13.10 21.97 -16.86
C TYR A 71 -11.95 22.93 -16.55
N PHE A 72 -11.15 23.24 -17.57
CA PHE A 72 -10.06 24.19 -17.41
C PHE A 72 -10.60 25.60 -17.24
N SER A 73 -10.42 26.15 -16.04
CA SER A 73 -10.70 27.54 -15.74
C SER A 73 -9.56 28.13 -14.90
N LEU A 74 -9.51 29.46 -14.87
CA LEU A 74 -8.53 30.21 -14.07
C LEU A 74 -9.05 30.53 -12.67
N ASP A 75 -10.29 30.16 -12.33
CA ASP A 75 -10.98 30.56 -11.09
C ASP A 75 -10.28 30.09 -9.82
N GLY A 76 -9.53 28.98 -9.91
CA GLY A 76 -8.73 28.45 -8.81
C GLY A 76 -7.46 29.26 -8.51
N PHE A 77 -7.05 30.18 -9.39
CA PHE A 77 -5.85 30.99 -9.24
C PHE A 77 -6.23 32.44 -8.93
N LYS A 78 -5.62 33.01 -7.87
CA LYS A 78 -5.84 34.40 -7.45
C LYS A 78 -4.64 35.27 -7.81
N ASP A 79 -4.89 36.54 -8.14
CA ASP A 79 -3.87 37.56 -8.42
C ASP A 79 -2.84 37.14 -9.49
N LEU A 80 -3.36 36.68 -10.63
CA LEU A 80 -2.55 36.22 -11.75
C LEU A 80 -1.80 37.36 -12.44
N ILE A 81 -0.60 37.06 -12.90
CA ILE A 81 0.18 37.94 -13.76
C ILE A 81 0.37 37.19 -15.07
N VAL A 82 -0.25 37.69 -16.13
CA VAL A 82 -0.25 37.04 -17.44
C VAL A 82 0.71 37.82 -18.35
N PRO A 83 1.95 37.34 -18.54
CA PRO A 83 2.87 37.98 -19.45
C PRO A 83 2.45 37.70 -20.90
N ILE A 84 2.32 38.79 -21.67
CA ILE A 84 2.01 38.73 -23.10
C ILE A 84 3.13 39.45 -23.85
N PHE A 85 3.80 38.70 -24.72
CA PHE A 85 4.87 39.23 -25.55
C PHE A 85 4.39 39.29 -27.00
N SER A 86 4.56 40.43 -27.65
CA SER A 86 4.23 40.62 -29.06
C SER A 86 5.47 41.13 -29.78
N ARG A 87 5.92 40.38 -30.79
CA ARG A 87 7.12 40.73 -31.55
C ARG A 87 6.86 41.82 -32.60
N THR A 88 5.61 42.03 -32.99
CA THR A 88 5.23 42.96 -34.07
C THR A 88 4.57 44.22 -33.53
N SER A 89 5.00 45.39 -34.02
CA SER A 89 4.49 46.73 -33.67
C SER A 89 3.15 47.11 -34.31
N ARG A 90 2.53 46.20 -35.08
CA ARG A 90 1.24 46.40 -35.75
C ARG A 90 0.23 45.37 -35.27
N ASN A 91 -0.87 45.86 -34.72
CA ASN A 91 -2.15 45.19 -34.46
C ASN A 91 -2.13 43.65 -34.56
N ASN A 92 -1.59 43.00 -33.54
CA ASN A 92 -1.82 41.57 -33.37
C ASN A 92 -3.26 41.35 -32.88
N VAL A 93 -4.16 41.13 -33.85
CA VAL A 93 -5.60 40.92 -33.60
C VAL A 93 -5.82 39.74 -32.64
N ILE A 94 -5.10 38.64 -32.81
CA ILE A 94 -5.22 37.45 -31.95
C ILE A 94 -4.71 37.74 -30.54
N GLY A 95 -3.60 38.49 -30.41
CA GLY A 95 -3.09 38.93 -29.11
C GLY A 95 -4.07 39.84 -28.36
N GLN A 96 -4.80 40.70 -29.06
CA GLN A 96 -5.86 41.54 -28.48
C GLN A 96 -7.06 40.70 -28.04
N ILE A 97 -7.50 39.75 -28.85
CA ILE A 97 -8.56 38.80 -28.49
C ILE A 97 -8.16 37.95 -27.28
N TYR A 98 -6.93 37.45 -27.25
CA TYR A 98 -6.38 36.72 -26.11
C TYR A 98 -6.41 37.59 -24.84
N LYS A 99 -6.02 38.85 -24.93
CA LYS A 99 -6.08 39.82 -23.80
C LYS A 99 -7.52 40.03 -23.31
N ASN A 100 -8.49 40.14 -24.22
CA ASN A 100 -9.90 40.34 -23.88
C ASN A 100 -10.50 39.17 -23.08
N GLN A 101 -9.98 37.95 -23.25
CA GLN A 101 -10.44 36.80 -22.45
C GLN A 101 -10.19 36.95 -20.95
N PHE A 102 -9.24 37.81 -20.53
CA PHE A 102 -8.91 38.04 -19.13
C PHE A 102 -9.57 39.29 -18.55
N SER A 103 -10.25 40.12 -19.35
CA SER A 103 -10.89 41.35 -18.89
C SER A 103 -12.00 41.11 -17.85
N THR A 104 -12.59 39.92 -17.87
CA THR A 104 -13.64 39.49 -16.93
C THR A 104 -13.07 38.87 -15.65
N SER A 105 -11.77 38.53 -15.63
CA SER A 105 -11.13 37.81 -14.54
C SER A 105 -10.49 38.80 -13.54
N PRO A 106 -10.97 38.87 -12.29
CA PRO A 106 -10.44 39.81 -11.31
C PRO A 106 -8.99 39.47 -10.94
N GLY A 107 -8.10 40.47 -10.97
CA GLY A 107 -6.73 40.34 -10.49
C GLY A 107 -5.69 39.92 -11.54
N VAL A 108 -5.99 40.00 -12.84
CA VAL A 108 -5.02 39.78 -13.91
C VAL A 108 -4.24 41.06 -14.20
N THR A 109 -2.93 41.07 -13.94
CA THR A 109 -2.05 42.16 -14.40
C THR A 109 -1.29 41.74 -15.65
N PHE A 110 -1.30 42.61 -16.65
CA PHE A 110 -0.62 42.39 -17.92
C PHE A 110 0.76 43.01 -17.89
N VAL A 111 1.74 42.24 -18.36
CA VAL A 111 3.05 42.79 -18.71
C VAL A 111 3.16 42.73 -20.21
N GLU A 112 3.05 43.89 -20.85
CA GLU A 112 3.31 44.07 -22.26
C GLU A 112 4.73 44.57 -22.42
N SER A 113 5.55 43.85 -23.19
CA SER A 113 6.88 44.32 -23.53
C SER A 113 7.13 44.10 -25.02
N ASN A 114 7.59 45.16 -25.68
CA ASN A 114 8.07 45.13 -27.07
C ASN A 114 9.47 44.49 -27.15
N LYS A 115 9.68 43.43 -26.38
CA LYS A 115 10.94 42.68 -26.36
C LYS A 115 10.96 41.77 -27.59
N THR A 116 12.00 41.91 -28.40
CA THR A 116 12.03 41.42 -29.78
C THR A 116 12.72 40.07 -29.93
N SER A 117 13.43 39.58 -28.89
CA SER A 117 14.16 38.30 -28.91
C SER A 117 13.67 37.34 -27.82
N THR A 118 13.69 36.04 -28.12
CA THR A 118 13.34 34.97 -27.16
C THR A 118 14.21 35.02 -25.90
N ASP A 119 15.47 35.41 -26.04
CA ASP A 119 16.40 35.59 -24.92
C ASP A 119 15.98 36.73 -23.99
N ASP A 120 15.42 37.83 -24.53
CA ASP A 120 14.93 38.95 -23.73
C ASP A 120 13.69 38.57 -22.89
N ILE A 121 12.87 37.65 -23.40
CA ILE A 121 11.69 37.09 -22.74
C ILE A 121 12.14 36.18 -21.59
N ASN A 122 13.07 35.25 -21.87
CA ASN A 122 13.61 34.36 -20.86
C ASN A 122 14.32 35.16 -19.75
N GLU A 123 15.12 36.15 -20.11
CA GLU A 123 15.80 37.01 -19.15
C GLU A 123 14.80 37.83 -18.31
N TYR A 124 13.73 38.34 -18.92
CA TYR A 124 12.64 39.01 -18.19
C TYR A 124 12.03 38.09 -17.12
N LEU A 125 11.61 36.88 -17.51
CA LEU A 125 10.96 35.93 -16.61
C LEU A 125 11.91 35.51 -15.47
N ILE A 126 13.19 35.30 -15.79
CA ILE A 126 14.23 34.98 -14.81
C ILE A 126 14.45 36.15 -13.84
N ASN A 127 14.60 37.37 -14.34
CA ASN A 127 14.84 38.54 -13.51
C ASN A 127 13.63 38.88 -12.64
N TRP A 128 12.42 38.72 -13.17
CA TRP A 128 11.18 38.86 -12.40
C TRP A 128 11.09 37.83 -11.28
N GLY A 129 11.43 36.56 -11.58
CA GLY A 129 11.47 35.49 -10.59
C GLY A 129 12.53 35.69 -9.51
N LYS A 130 13.67 36.30 -9.85
CA LYS A 130 14.72 36.66 -8.89
C LYS A 130 14.31 37.83 -7.98
N SER A 131 13.68 38.87 -8.52
CA SER A 131 13.31 40.07 -7.76
C SER A 131 12.10 39.86 -6.85
N ASN A 132 11.08 39.12 -7.30
CA ASN A 132 9.85 38.87 -6.55
C ASN A 132 9.84 37.53 -5.80
N GLY A 133 10.86 36.70 -6.03
CA GLY A 133 11.02 35.40 -5.40
C GLY A 133 10.28 34.27 -6.13
N LYS A 134 10.93 33.09 -6.15
CA LYS A 134 10.45 31.88 -6.84
C LYS A 134 9.00 31.51 -6.50
N LYS A 135 8.62 31.51 -5.22
CA LYS A 135 7.25 31.14 -4.80
C LYS A 135 6.18 32.08 -5.35
N MET A 136 6.49 33.37 -5.52
CA MET A 136 5.53 34.32 -6.09
C MET A 136 5.41 34.09 -7.59
N TYR A 137 6.53 33.85 -8.29
CA TYR A 137 6.54 33.50 -9.71
C TYR A 137 5.68 32.27 -10.00
N GLU A 138 5.92 31.17 -9.27
CA GLU A 138 5.20 29.90 -9.48
C GLU A 138 3.70 29.98 -9.17
N ARG A 139 3.25 30.93 -8.34
CA ARG A 139 1.84 31.11 -7.96
C ARG A 139 1.10 32.11 -8.84
N LYS A 140 1.79 33.16 -9.28
CA LYS A 140 1.17 34.28 -10.01
C LYS A 140 1.29 34.15 -11.53
N MET A 141 2.42 33.66 -12.04
CA MET A 141 2.64 33.48 -13.48
C MET A 141 2.34 32.04 -13.88
N ILE A 142 1.06 31.73 -14.09
CA ILE A 142 0.59 30.38 -14.42
C ILE A 142 0.52 30.14 -15.93
N VAL A 143 0.05 31.17 -16.65
CA VAL A 143 -0.20 31.14 -18.10
C VAL A 143 0.40 32.39 -18.73
N GLY A 144 0.84 32.29 -19.99
CA GLY A 144 1.35 33.40 -20.78
C GLY A 144 1.40 33.03 -22.25
N ALA A 145 1.66 34.02 -23.10
CA ALA A 145 1.73 33.81 -24.54
C ALA A 145 2.77 34.71 -25.19
N VAL A 146 3.45 34.17 -26.19
CA VAL A 146 4.32 34.90 -27.10
C VAL A 146 3.70 34.81 -28.48
N PHE A 147 3.44 35.96 -29.09
CA PHE A 147 2.88 36.04 -30.41
C PHE A 147 3.94 36.53 -31.42
N GLU A 148 4.22 35.68 -32.39
CA GLU A 148 5.08 35.97 -33.54
C GLU A 148 4.24 35.91 -34.85
N GLU A 149 4.82 36.32 -35.97
CA GLU A 149 4.10 36.39 -37.24
C GLU A 149 3.74 35.02 -37.81
N GLU A 150 4.62 34.03 -37.65
CA GLU A 150 4.45 32.70 -38.24
C GLU A 150 3.99 31.63 -37.23
N HIS A 151 4.18 31.87 -35.93
CA HIS A 151 3.87 30.90 -34.90
C HIS A 151 3.48 31.56 -33.57
N TYR A 152 2.71 30.83 -32.77
CA TYR A 152 2.30 31.25 -31.44
C TYR A 152 2.89 30.29 -30.42
N THR A 153 3.57 30.84 -29.42
CA THR A 153 4.19 30.06 -28.35
C THR A 153 3.42 30.26 -27.06
N ILE A 154 3.00 29.14 -26.46
CA ILE A 154 2.30 29.13 -25.18
C ILE A 154 3.33 29.02 -24.06
N LEU A 155 3.24 29.91 -23.07
CA LEU A 155 3.99 29.82 -21.82
C LEU A 155 3.08 29.26 -20.74
N TYR A 156 3.55 28.23 -20.06
CA TYR A 156 2.80 27.64 -18.95
C TYR A 156 3.74 27.25 -17.82
N GLN A 157 3.20 27.30 -16.61
CA GLN A 157 3.96 26.98 -15.42
C GLN A 157 3.92 25.49 -15.12
N LYS A 158 5.10 24.83 -15.12
CA LYS A 158 5.21 23.38 -14.89
C LYS A 158 4.74 22.94 -13.50
N SER A 159 4.82 23.80 -12.49
CA SER A 159 4.37 23.46 -11.12
C SER A 159 2.85 23.37 -11.00
N ALA A 160 2.09 23.87 -11.97
CA ALA A 160 0.64 23.79 -11.99
C ALA A 160 0.17 22.69 -12.96
N VAL A 161 -0.43 21.63 -12.41
CA VAL A 161 -0.80 20.39 -13.12
C VAL A 161 -1.61 20.65 -14.39
N HIS A 162 -2.58 21.56 -14.33
CA HIS A 162 -3.47 21.88 -15.45
C HIS A 162 -3.02 23.08 -16.30
N ALA A 163 -1.91 23.75 -15.94
CA ALA A 163 -1.53 25.00 -16.60
C ALA A 163 -1.28 24.85 -18.11
N LYS A 164 -0.70 23.73 -18.53
CA LYS A 164 -0.50 23.45 -19.96
C LYS A 164 -1.84 23.41 -20.71
N GLY A 165 -2.80 22.62 -20.21
CA GLY A 165 -4.12 22.48 -20.82
C GLY A 165 -4.92 23.78 -20.82
N ILE A 166 -4.90 24.51 -19.71
CA ILE A 166 -5.53 25.84 -19.60
C ILE A 166 -4.91 26.81 -20.61
N SER A 167 -3.58 26.88 -20.69
CA SER A 167 -2.90 27.82 -21.59
C SER A 167 -3.17 27.50 -23.06
N THR A 168 -3.25 26.21 -23.40
CA THR A 168 -3.67 25.77 -24.74
C THR A 168 -5.11 26.16 -25.06
N GLN A 169 -6.03 25.97 -24.12
CA GLN A 169 -7.43 26.40 -24.30
C GLN A 169 -7.52 27.90 -24.59
N LEU A 170 -6.82 28.73 -23.81
CA LEU A 170 -6.88 30.19 -23.94
C LEU A 170 -6.36 30.65 -25.32
N LEU A 171 -5.28 30.05 -25.81
CA LEU A 171 -4.77 30.37 -27.15
C LEU A 171 -5.73 29.89 -28.24
N MET A 172 -6.27 28.67 -28.13
CA MET A 172 -7.25 28.14 -29.08
C MET A 172 -8.52 28.98 -29.13
N ASN A 173 -8.98 29.48 -27.99
CA ASN A 173 -10.11 30.41 -27.93
C ASN A 173 -9.83 31.71 -28.67
N ALA A 174 -8.62 32.26 -28.54
CA ALA A 174 -8.25 33.48 -29.26
C ALA A 174 -8.22 33.26 -30.78
N TRP A 175 -7.76 32.08 -31.20
CA TRP A 175 -7.70 31.69 -32.60
C TRP A 175 -9.10 31.38 -33.19
N VAL A 176 -9.98 30.73 -32.43
CA VAL A 176 -11.37 30.49 -32.86
C VAL A 176 -12.14 31.79 -32.99
N GLN A 177 -12.00 32.69 -32.02
CA GLN A 177 -12.68 33.98 -32.06
C GLN A 177 -12.18 34.88 -33.20
N SER A 178 -10.90 34.76 -33.59
CA SER A 178 -10.38 35.49 -34.74
C SER A 178 -10.92 34.97 -36.09
N MET A 179 -11.23 33.68 -36.18
CA MET A 179 -11.70 33.03 -37.41
C MET A 179 -13.22 33.02 -37.56
N LEU A 180 -13.96 32.73 -36.49
CA LEU A 180 -15.41 32.54 -36.49
C LEU A 180 -16.19 33.69 -35.85
N GLY A 181 -15.51 34.62 -35.19
CA GLY A 181 -16.12 35.73 -34.44
C GLY A 181 -16.28 35.43 -32.95
N ASN A 182 -16.64 36.46 -32.18
CA ASN A 182 -16.65 36.44 -30.71
C ASN A 182 -17.71 35.52 -30.08
N ASP A 183 -18.68 35.04 -30.86
CA ASP A 183 -19.78 34.19 -30.37
C ASP A 183 -19.36 32.73 -30.15
N PHE A 184 -18.19 32.33 -30.65
CA PHE A 184 -17.69 30.97 -30.56
C PHE A 184 -16.57 30.86 -29.52
N SER A 185 -16.63 29.83 -28.66
CA SER A 185 -15.57 29.50 -27.70
C SER A 185 -15.41 27.99 -27.54
N ILE A 186 -14.21 27.57 -27.13
CA ILE A 186 -13.86 26.18 -26.82
C ILE A 186 -13.64 26.06 -25.31
N GLN A 187 -14.27 25.04 -24.72
CA GLN A 187 -14.01 24.61 -23.36
C GLN A 187 -13.33 23.24 -23.39
N LEU A 188 -12.12 23.18 -22.84
CA LEU A 188 -11.37 21.95 -22.62
C LEU A 188 -11.49 21.57 -21.14
N GLY A 189 -11.19 20.30 -20.86
CA GLY A 189 -11.20 19.77 -19.51
C GLY A 189 -10.57 18.40 -19.45
N VAL A 190 -10.26 17.97 -18.24
CA VAL A 190 -9.83 16.60 -17.96
C VAL A 190 -11.02 15.85 -17.40
N LEU A 191 -11.48 14.86 -18.17
CA LEU A 191 -12.28 13.81 -17.60
C LEU A 191 -11.34 12.91 -16.80
N HIS A 192 -11.41 12.97 -15.48
CA HIS A 192 -10.78 11.95 -14.64
C HIS A 192 -11.47 10.64 -14.97
N ARG A 193 -10.84 9.82 -15.81
CA ARG A 193 -11.35 8.49 -16.05
C ARG A 193 -11.24 7.77 -14.72
N PRO A 194 -12.33 7.23 -14.15
CA PRO A 194 -12.20 6.38 -12.98
C PRO A 194 -11.16 5.32 -13.34
N PRO A 195 -10.13 5.10 -12.49
CA PRO A 195 -9.25 3.97 -12.70
C PRO A 195 -10.15 2.76 -12.94
N THR A 196 -9.80 1.92 -13.92
CA THR A 196 -10.57 0.70 -14.18
C THR A 196 -10.83 -0.02 -12.84
N PRO A 197 -11.91 -0.79 -12.67
CA PRO A 197 -12.19 -1.47 -11.39
C PRO A 197 -11.02 -2.35 -10.89
N MET A 198 -10.05 -2.64 -11.74
CA MET A 198 -8.77 -3.26 -11.36
C MET A 198 -7.84 -2.30 -10.61
N LEU A 199 -7.66 -1.04 -11.06
CA LEU A 199 -6.90 -0.02 -10.33
C LEU A 199 -7.65 0.53 -9.11
N LYS A 200 -8.98 0.75 -9.21
CA LYS A 200 -9.81 1.30 -8.12
C LYS A 200 -9.89 0.42 -6.88
N LYS A 201 -9.56 -0.87 -6.99
CA LYS A 201 -9.44 -1.80 -5.85
C LYS A 201 -8.00 -2.13 -5.47
N SER A 202 -7.01 -1.69 -6.26
CA SER A 202 -5.61 -2.10 -6.11
C SER A 202 -4.68 -0.99 -5.64
N GLU A 203 -5.10 0.27 -5.72
CA GLU A 203 -4.44 1.37 -5.02
C GLU A 203 -4.66 1.16 -3.51
N LEU A 204 -3.63 0.57 -2.90
CA LEU A 204 -3.32 0.57 -1.48
C LEU A 204 -4.22 -0.23 -0.50
N GLN A 205 -4.16 -1.56 -0.61
CA GLN A 205 -4.24 -2.42 0.60
C GLN A 205 -2.86 -2.81 1.12
N LEU A 206 -1.87 -1.96 0.83
CA LEU A 206 -0.49 -2.24 1.18
C LEU A 206 -0.32 -2.23 2.70
N ALA A 207 -1.08 -1.39 3.42
CA ALA A 207 -0.97 -1.28 4.86
C ALA A 207 -1.49 -2.56 5.54
N THR A 208 -2.69 -3.05 5.19
CA THR A 208 -3.18 -4.33 5.77
C THR A 208 -2.26 -5.48 5.40
N MET A 209 -1.79 -5.58 4.15
CA MET A 209 -0.86 -6.65 3.75
C MET A 209 0.45 -6.60 4.54
N PHE A 210 1.04 -5.41 4.70
CA PHE A 210 2.29 -5.23 5.43
C PHE A 210 2.13 -5.50 6.93
N CYS A 211 1.09 -4.92 7.56
CA CYS A 211 0.82 -5.08 8.99
C CYS A 211 0.44 -6.53 9.35
N LEU A 212 -0.43 -7.16 8.55
CA LEU A 212 -0.78 -8.58 8.74
C LEU A 212 0.44 -9.48 8.47
N GLY A 213 1.19 -9.23 7.40
CA GLY A 213 2.39 -10.00 7.09
C GLY A 213 3.43 -9.94 8.21
N PHE A 214 3.67 -8.74 8.74
CA PHE A 214 4.57 -8.53 9.87
C PHE A 214 4.07 -9.23 11.15
N ALA A 215 2.78 -9.10 11.46
CA ALA A 215 2.17 -9.81 12.58
C ALA A 215 2.35 -11.33 12.47
N MET A 216 2.05 -11.89 11.29
CA MET A 216 2.16 -13.34 11.04
C MET A 216 3.60 -13.83 11.02
N ALA A 217 4.58 -12.98 10.68
CA ALA A 217 6.01 -13.31 10.76
C ALA A 217 6.50 -13.45 12.21
N MET A 218 5.87 -12.75 13.16
CA MET A 218 6.18 -12.85 14.59
C MET A 218 5.58 -14.09 15.25
N VAL A 219 4.45 -14.61 14.76
CA VAL A 219 3.79 -15.78 15.39
C VAL A 219 4.70 -17.02 15.52
N PRO A 220 5.43 -17.44 14.47
CA PRO A 220 6.36 -18.57 14.53
C PRO A 220 7.45 -18.46 15.62
N VAL A 221 7.82 -17.24 16.00
CA VAL A 221 8.91 -16.94 16.94
C VAL A 221 8.62 -17.50 18.33
N VAL A 222 7.37 -17.43 18.78
CA VAL A 222 6.98 -17.93 20.10
C VAL A 222 7.03 -19.46 20.13
N TYR A 223 6.55 -20.11 19.06
CA TYR A 223 6.56 -21.56 18.95
C TYR A 223 7.98 -22.13 18.88
N ILE A 224 8.86 -21.53 18.06
CA ILE A 224 10.25 -21.98 17.97
C ILE A 224 11.02 -21.76 19.27
N HIS A 225 10.76 -20.66 19.99
CA HIS A 225 11.37 -20.43 21.29
C HIS A 225 11.09 -21.61 22.26
N SER A 226 9.82 -22.01 22.36
CA SER A 226 9.41 -23.11 23.25
C SER A 226 10.08 -24.44 22.85
N LEU A 227 10.14 -24.74 21.54
CA LEU A 227 10.77 -25.94 21.01
C LEU A 227 12.27 -26.00 21.31
N ILE A 228 12.99 -24.91 21.05
CA ILE A 228 14.44 -24.85 21.29
C ILE A 228 14.73 -24.89 22.80
N ALA A 229 13.96 -24.16 23.61
CA ALA A 229 14.13 -24.16 25.07
C ALA A 229 13.89 -25.55 25.66
N GLU A 230 12.86 -26.27 25.21
CA GLU A 230 12.59 -27.64 25.65
C GLU A 230 13.75 -28.60 25.31
N ARG A 231 14.38 -28.39 24.15
CA ARG A 231 15.54 -29.16 23.71
C ARG A 231 16.80 -28.80 24.48
N SER A 232 17.09 -27.51 24.65
CA SER A 232 18.32 -27.02 25.29
C SER A 232 18.39 -27.36 26.78
N MET A 233 17.23 -27.44 27.45
CA MET A 233 17.15 -27.89 28.86
C MET A 233 17.22 -29.42 29.02
N GLY A 234 17.32 -30.19 27.93
CA GLY A 234 17.32 -31.66 27.99
C GLY A 234 15.96 -32.28 28.31
N ALA A 235 14.90 -31.48 28.47
CA ALA A 235 13.57 -31.95 28.85
C ALA A 235 12.97 -32.91 27.80
N LYS A 236 13.22 -32.67 26.51
CA LYS A 236 12.82 -33.59 25.43
C LYS A 236 13.55 -34.94 25.51
N HIS A 237 14.85 -34.91 25.82
CA HIS A 237 15.64 -36.12 25.98
C HIS A 237 15.15 -36.95 27.18
N LEU A 238 14.86 -36.29 28.30
CA LEU A 238 14.31 -36.94 29.49
C LEU A 238 12.94 -37.61 29.22
N GLN A 239 12.08 -36.99 28.42
CA GLN A 239 10.80 -37.59 28.00
C GLN A 239 11.01 -38.84 27.13
N SER A 240 12.00 -38.80 26.23
CA SER A 240 12.37 -39.96 25.42
C SER A 240 12.89 -41.11 26.29
N LEU A 241 13.73 -40.81 27.28
CA LEU A 241 14.23 -41.80 28.25
C LEU A 241 13.12 -42.36 29.15
N SER A 242 12.07 -41.58 29.40
CA SER A 242 10.88 -41.99 30.17
C SER A 242 9.94 -42.90 29.37
N GLY A 243 10.28 -43.27 28.12
CA GLY A 243 9.49 -44.17 27.29
C GLY A 243 8.29 -43.52 26.59
N VAL A 244 8.25 -42.19 26.48
CA VAL A 244 7.24 -41.49 25.67
C VAL A 244 7.51 -41.80 24.19
N SER A 245 6.51 -42.30 23.47
CA SER A 245 6.68 -42.57 22.05
C SER A 245 6.93 -41.27 21.27
N PRO A 246 7.90 -41.23 20.32
CA PRO A 246 8.15 -40.04 19.52
C PRO A 246 6.93 -39.58 18.75
N MET A 247 6.10 -40.52 18.28
CA MET A 247 4.86 -40.23 17.57
C MET A 247 3.83 -39.54 18.46
N ALA A 248 3.63 -39.99 19.70
CA ALA A 248 2.73 -39.33 20.66
C ALA A 248 3.22 -37.90 20.97
N TYR A 249 4.54 -37.71 21.11
CA TYR A 249 5.14 -36.39 21.33
C TYR A 249 4.82 -35.42 20.21
N TRP A 250 5.13 -35.77 18.96
CA TRP A 250 4.95 -34.85 17.84
C TRP A 250 3.47 -34.62 17.50
N LEU A 251 2.62 -35.66 17.54
CA LEU A 251 1.19 -35.48 17.33
C LEU A 251 0.54 -34.67 18.45
N GLY A 252 0.90 -34.96 19.71
CA GLY A 252 0.40 -34.20 20.87
C GLY A 252 0.82 -32.74 20.82
N ALA A 253 2.07 -32.47 20.43
CA ALA A 253 2.58 -31.11 20.20
C ALA A 253 1.81 -30.41 19.07
N TYR A 254 1.67 -31.07 17.92
CA TYR A 254 1.01 -30.50 16.74
C TYR A 254 -0.46 -30.16 17.01
N ILE A 255 -1.21 -31.08 17.64
CA ILE A 255 -2.62 -30.84 17.98
C ILE A 255 -2.77 -29.67 18.94
N PHE A 256 -1.91 -29.59 19.96
CA PHE A 256 -1.92 -28.47 20.90
C PHE A 256 -1.62 -27.16 20.19
N ASP A 257 -0.55 -27.13 19.39
CA ASP A 257 -0.11 -25.92 18.70
C ASP A 257 -1.16 -25.44 17.68
N MET A 258 -1.78 -26.36 16.95
CA MET A 258 -2.86 -26.09 15.99
C MET A 258 -4.12 -25.55 16.68
N PHE A 259 -4.51 -26.12 17.82
CA PHE A 259 -5.66 -25.62 18.60
C PHE A 259 -5.46 -24.16 19.01
N PHE A 260 -4.28 -23.80 19.53
CA PHE A 260 -3.98 -22.42 19.89
C PHE A 260 -3.86 -21.50 18.67
N PHE A 261 -3.36 -22.01 17.55
CA PHE A 261 -3.28 -21.23 16.33
C PHE A 261 -4.67 -20.92 15.76
N ILE A 262 -5.65 -21.81 15.89
CA ILE A 262 -7.04 -21.53 15.51
C ILE A 262 -7.61 -20.33 16.29
N ILE A 263 -7.22 -20.17 17.57
CA ILE A 263 -7.59 -18.98 18.36
C ILE A 263 -6.97 -17.72 17.75
N ILE A 264 -5.70 -17.76 17.34
CA ILE A 264 -5.03 -16.64 16.65
C ILE A 264 -5.72 -16.33 15.30
N ILE A 265 -6.13 -17.35 14.54
CA ILE A 265 -6.88 -17.16 13.30
C ILE A 265 -8.21 -16.44 13.59
N ALA A 266 -8.94 -16.86 14.63
CA ALA A 266 -10.20 -16.23 15.01
C ALA A 266 -10.00 -14.76 15.39
N THR A 267 -8.92 -14.42 16.10
CA THR A 267 -8.64 -13.04 16.45
C THR A 267 -8.24 -12.19 15.24
N VAL A 268 -7.41 -12.72 14.33
CA VAL A 268 -7.08 -12.06 13.04
C VAL A 268 -8.34 -11.83 12.21
N MET A 269 -9.22 -12.82 12.10
CA MET A 269 -10.50 -12.68 11.39
C MET A 269 -11.37 -11.59 11.99
N LEU A 270 -11.37 -11.44 13.33
CA LEU A 270 -12.04 -10.33 14.01
C LEU A 270 -11.41 -8.99 13.64
N GLY A 271 -10.08 -8.86 13.57
CA GLY A 271 -9.41 -7.65 13.10
C GLY A 271 -9.79 -7.26 11.66
N LEU A 272 -9.94 -8.24 10.78
CA LEU A 272 -10.35 -8.03 9.39
C LEU A 272 -11.83 -7.60 9.23
N THR A 273 -12.66 -7.74 10.27
CA THR A 273 -14.05 -7.23 10.24
C THR A 273 -14.15 -5.72 10.17
N ILE A 274 -13.05 -4.99 10.47
CA ILE A 274 -12.99 -3.53 10.31
C ILE A 274 -13.26 -3.14 8.86
N ASN A 275 -12.74 -3.91 7.90
CA ASN A 275 -12.99 -3.70 6.48
C ASN A 275 -13.65 -4.94 5.82
N PRO A 276 -14.95 -5.19 6.10
CA PRO A 276 -15.60 -6.44 5.74
C PRO A 276 -15.87 -6.52 4.24
N SER A 277 -16.01 -5.37 3.56
CA SER A 277 -16.25 -5.29 2.11
C SER A 277 -15.11 -5.88 1.29
N LEU A 278 -13.91 -6.00 1.86
CA LEU A 278 -12.70 -6.45 1.17
C LEU A 278 -12.30 -7.87 1.53
N TYR A 279 -12.31 -8.23 2.80
CA TYR A 279 -11.84 -9.53 3.26
C TYR A 279 -12.96 -10.55 3.49
N LEU A 280 -14.16 -10.10 3.89
CA LEU A 280 -15.24 -11.00 4.27
C LEU A 280 -16.36 -11.09 3.22
N ALA A 281 -16.60 -10.03 2.46
CA ALA A 281 -17.72 -9.95 1.53
C ALA A 281 -17.57 -10.88 0.31
N ARG A 282 -18.71 -11.34 -0.23
CA ARG A 282 -18.80 -12.18 -1.45
C ARG A 282 -18.05 -13.52 -1.35
N GLY A 283 -18.08 -14.15 -0.17
CA GLY A 283 -17.45 -15.47 0.05
C GLY A 283 -15.93 -15.44 0.22
N ARG A 284 -15.28 -14.27 0.20
CA ARG A 284 -13.83 -14.12 0.39
C ARG A 284 -13.36 -14.56 1.78
N TRP A 285 -14.23 -14.51 2.79
CA TRP A 285 -13.91 -14.99 4.14
C TRP A 285 -13.42 -16.44 4.16
N ALA A 286 -13.98 -17.30 3.29
CA ALA A 286 -13.61 -18.71 3.22
C ALA A 286 -12.19 -18.88 2.64
N VAL A 287 -11.85 -18.07 1.63
CA VAL A 287 -10.50 -18.06 1.03
C VAL A 287 -9.47 -17.54 2.03
N THR A 288 -9.78 -16.46 2.75
CA THR A 288 -8.91 -15.91 3.79
C THR A 288 -8.68 -16.91 4.92
N LEU A 289 -9.74 -17.57 5.39
CA LEU A 289 -9.65 -18.60 6.42
C LEU A 289 -8.80 -19.78 5.94
N LEU A 290 -9.03 -20.25 4.70
CA LEU A 290 -8.26 -21.35 4.12
C LEU A 290 -6.77 -20.98 4.00
N MET A 291 -6.46 -19.74 3.59
CA MET A 291 -5.07 -19.25 3.58
C MET A 291 -4.44 -19.27 4.97
N LEU A 292 -5.11 -18.74 5.99
CA LEU A 292 -4.60 -18.72 7.37
C LEU A 292 -4.41 -20.13 7.94
N VAL A 293 -5.33 -21.06 7.66
CA VAL A 293 -5.18 -22.47 8.06
C VAL A 293 -4.04 -23.14 7.31
N SER A 294 -3.92 -22.93 6.00
CA SER A 294 -2.82 -23.49 5.20
C SER A 294 -1.46 -23.00 5.67
N PHE A 295 -1.38 -21.73 6.10
CA PHE A 295 -0.19 -21.18 6.73
C PHE A 295 0.16 -21.94 8.01
N ALA A 296 -0.79 -22.22 8.90
CA ALA A 296 -0.56 -23.00 10.12
C ALA A 296 -0.01 -24.40 9.81
N VAL A 297 -0.65 -25.09 8.84
CA VAL A 297 -0.28 -26.45 8.44
C VAL A 297 1.14 -26.50 7.88
N ALA A 298 1.57 -25.49 7.12
CA ALA A 298 2.92 -25.41 6.58
C ALA A 298 3.95 -24.92 7.61
N MET A 299 3.56 -24.01 8.49
CA MET A 299 4.43 -23.39 9.50
C MET A 299 4.94 -24.40 10.53
N PHE A 300 4.07 -25.24 11.11
CA PHE A 300 4.51 -26.14 12.18
C PHE A 300 5.57 -27.17 11.76
N PRO A 301 5.41 -27.91 10.63
CA PRO A 301 6.46 -28.79 10.14
C PRO A 301 7.77 -28.05 9.85
N TYR A 302 7.69 -26.86 9.26
CA TYR A 302 8.85 -25.99 9.03
C TYR A 302 9.59 -25.68 10.34
N LEU A 303 8.89 -25.26 11.39
CA LEU A 303 9.51 -24.96 12.69
C LEU A 303 10.10 -26.20 13.36
N TYR A 304 9.41 -27.34 13.25
CA TYR A 304 9.89 -28.60 13.82
C TYR A 304 11.18 -29.09 13.18
N ALA A 305 11.38 -28.83 11.88
CA ALA A 305 12.63 -29.11 11.18
C ALA A 305 13.73 -28.11 11.56
N VAL A 306 13.43 -26.80 11.51
CA VAL A 306 14.42 -25.74 11.68
C VAL A 306 14.95 -25.63 13.11
N GLN A 307 14.17 -25.99 14.14
CA GLN A 307 14.63 -25.91 15.53
C GLN A 307 15.91 -26.71 15.83
N ILE A 308 16.24 -27.72 15.02
CA ILE A 308 17.38 -28.61 15.22
C ILE A 308 18.70 -27.84 15.04
N ILE A 309 18.70 -26.83 14.17
CA ILE A 309 19.86 -26.00 13.83
C ILE A 309 20.32 -25.15 15.03
N PHE A 310 19.37 -24.68 15.84
CA PHE A 310 19.64 -23.66 16.86
C PHE A 310 19.84 -24.22 18.26
N LYS A 311 21.06 -24.14 18.80
CA LYS A 311 21.35 -24.58 20.19
C LYS A 311 20.75 -23.64 21.25
N ASN A 312 20.80 -22.33 20.99
CA ASN A 312 20.34 -21.30 21.92
C ASN A 312 18.96 -20.75 21.48
N PRO A 313 17.95 -20.66 22.38
CA PRO A 313 16.62 -20.17 22.03
C PRO A 313 16.62 -18.73 21.47
N ALA A 314 17.42 -17.84 22.05
CA ALA A 314 17.50 -16.44 21.63
C ALA A 314 17.98 -16.29 20.17
N ASN A 315 19.03 -17.03 19.79
CA ASN A 315 19.57 -16.99 18.44
C ASN A 315 18.58 -17.56 17.41
N GLY A 316 17.85 -18.63 17.78
CA GLY A 316 16.83 -19.22 16.89
C GLY A 316 15.66 -18.26 16.67
N VAL A 317 15.17 -17.63 17.73
CA VAL A 317 14.13 -16.59 17.69
C VAL A 317 14.53 -15.47 16.74
N LEU A 318 15.72 -14.87 16.94
CA LEU A 318 16.18 -13.75 16.13
C LEU A 318 16.36 -14.15 14.66
N SER A 319 16.97 -15.30 14.41
CA SER A 319 17.25 -15.76 13.03
C SER A 319 15.96 -16.02 12.25
N ILE A 320 14.97 -16.66 12.87
CA ILE A 320 13.69 -16.97 12.21
C ILE A 320 12.87 -15.70 11.99
N LEU A 321 12.87 -14.77 12.95
CA LEU A 321 12.20 -13.48 12.78
C LEU A 321 12.80 -12.72 11.59
N CYS A 322 14.13 -12.58 11.54
CA CYS A 322 14.82 -11.90 10.43
C CYS A 322 14.54 -12.59 9.09
N PHE A 323 14.61 -13.91 9.04
CA PHE A 323 14.34 -14.67 7.82
C PHE A 323 12.90 -14.49 7.32
N ASN A 324 11.91 -14.62 8.21
CA ASN A 324 10.50 -14.48 7.85
C ASN A 324 10.16 -13.05 7.39
N VAL A 325 10.67 -12.03 8.09
CA VAL A 325 10.45 -10.63 7.71
C VAL A 325 11.13 -10.33 6.37
N PHE A 326 12.37 -10.80 6.17
CA PHE A 326 13.09 -10.61 4.90
C PHE A 326 12.34 -11.22 3.71
N VAL A 327 11.90 -12.48 3.83
CA VAL A 327 11.10 -13.14 2.79
C VAL A 327 9.78 -12.41 2.57
N GLY A 328 9.10 -11.99 3.65
CA GLY A 328 7.85 -11.23 3.56
C GLY A 328 8.01 -9.90 2.80
N VAL A 329 9.06 -9.15 3.09
CA VAL A 329 9.36 -7.88 2.40
C VAL A 329 9.71 -8.13 0.92
N LEU A 330 10.52 -9.14 0.62
CA LEU A 330 10.85 -9.50 -0.76
C LEU A 330 9.60 -9.84 -1.58
N VAL A 331 8.70 -10.67 -1.03
CA VAL A 331 7.43 -11.03 -1.68
C VAL A 331 6.54 -9.79 -1.86
N ALA A 332 6.45 -8.91 -0.85
CA ALA A 332 5.67 -7.68 -0.95
C ALA A 332 6.20 -6.75 -2.05
N VAL A 333 7.52 -6.53 -2.11
CA VAL A 333 8.16 -5.67 -3.12
C VAL A 333 8.00 -6.25 -4.52
N THR A 334 8.21 -7.56 -4.69
CA THR A 334 8.03 -8.22 -5.99
C THR A 334 6.59 -8.17 -6.48
N LEU A 335 5.61 -8.38 -5.60
CA LEU A 335 4.19 -8.23 -5.95
C LEU A 335 3.82 -6.79 -6.30
N ALA A 336 4.38 -5.81 -5.57
CA ALA A 336 4.19 -4.40 -5.89
C ALA A 336 4.78 -4.05 -7.26
N ALA A 337 6.02 -4.49 -7.53
CA ALA A 337 6.67 -4.29 -8.83
C ALA A 337 5.89 -4.97 -9.97
N TYR A 338 5.43 -6.21 -9.78
CA TYR A 338 4.61 -6.93 -10.75
C TYR A 338 3.31 -6.18 -11.07
N LYS A 339 2.64 -5.63 -10.05
CA LYS A 339 1.41 -4.84 -10.24
C LYS A 339 1.68 -3.56 -11.05
N VAL A 340 2.74 -2.82 -10.72
CA VAL A 340 3.10 -1.58 -11.45
C VAL A 340 3.37 -1.89 -12.93
N MET A 341 4.17 -2.93 -13.21
CA MET A 341 4.45 -3.34 -14.59
C MET A 341 3.16 -3.72 -15.33
N ASN A 342 2.28 -4.51 -14.72
CA ASN A 342 1.06 -4.98 -15.38
C ASN A 342 0.08 -3.83 -15.71
N VAL A 343 0.04 -2.78 -14.89
CA VAL A 343 -0.73 -1.55 -15.19
C VAL A 343 -0.20 -0.88 -16.45
N GLU A 344 1.11 -0.73 -16.57
CA GLU A 344 1.77 -0.07 -17.70
C GLU A 344 1.50 -0.81 -19.02
N TYR A 345 1.62 -2.15 -19.02
CA TYR A 345 1.27 -2.98 -20.18
C TYR A 345 -0.21 -2.86 -20.60
N SER A 346 -1.12 -2.81 -19.62
CA SER A 346 -2.56 -2.68 -19.90
C SER A 346 -2.95 -1.32 -20.51
N LEU A 347 -2.19 -0.27 -20.18
CA LEU A 347 -2.38 1.08 -20.71
C LEU A 347 -1.86 1.16 -22.15
N LEU A 348 -0.65 0.66 -22.40
CA LEU A 348 -0.05 0.63 -23.74
C LEU A 348 -0.94 -0.10 -24.74
N HIS A 349 -1.41 -1.31 -24.39
CA HIS A 349 -2.24 -2.11 -25.30
C HIS A 349 -3.60 -1.46 -25.61
N ARG A 350 -4.17 -0.66 -24.69
CA ARG A 350 -5.43 0.07 -24.92
C ARG A 350 -5.25 1.36 -25.71
N VAL A 351 -4.09 2.02 -25.60
CA VAL A 351 -3.73 3.17 -26.44
C VAL A 351 -3.57 2.69 -27.89
N ASP A 352 -2.90 1.56 -28.11
CA ASP A 352 -2.75 0.98 -29.44
C ASP A 352 -4.09 0.59 -30.08
N MET A 353 -5.07 0.11 -29.30
CA MET A 353 -6.43 -0.16 -29.80
C MET A 353 -7.23 1.11 -30.17
N LEU A 354 -6.97 2.24 -29.52
CA LEU A 354 -7.63 3.51 -29.83
C LEU A 354 -6.98 4.27 -30.99
N LEU A 355 -5.70 3.98 -31.25
CA LEU A 355 -4.94 4.50 -32.37
C LEU A 355 -4.97 3.56 -33.59
N ALA A 356 -5.61 2.39 -33.46
CA ALA A 356 -5.84 1.49 -34.58
C ALA A 356 -6.84 2.15 -35.56
N PRO A 357 -6.51 2.20 -36.87
CA PRO A 357 -7.25 2.94 -37.89
C PRO A 357 -8.66 2.41 -38.16
#